data_AF-A0AAJ5IQV5-F1
#
_entry.id   AF-A0AAJ5IQV5-F1
#
_cell.length_a   1.000
_cell.length_b   1.000
_cell.length_c   1.000
_cell.angle_alpha   90.00
_cell.angle_beta   90.00
_cell.angle_gamma   90.00
#
_symmetry.space_group_name_H-M   'P 1'
#
loop_
_entity.id
_entity.type
_entity.pdbx_description
1 polymer ?
#
loop_
_entity_poly.entity_id
_entity_poly.type
_entity_poly.pdbx_seq_one_letter_code
_entity_poly.pdbx_strand_id
1 'polypeptide(L)'
;MDAGATVATSFADGVLLVSVAKDGEPADLLHSITLHVSVEDLPPPDLPPPQEPEPADALALAHAEIAQRRAVADAAIIPLQDAVDLGIATDAEVGLMTEWKLYRVALNRLPDQPGFPNEIDWPAPPA
;
A
#
# COMPACT_ATOMS: atom_id res chain seq x y z
N MET A 1 20.92 13.21 -52.60
CA MET A 1 19.88 12.16 -52.54
C MET A 1 20.60 10.84 -52.38
N ASP A 2 20.23 10.04 -51.38
CA ASP A 2 20.84 8.72 -51.11
C ASP A 2 20.35 7.64 -52.09
N ALA A 3 19.94 8.04 -53.30
CA ALA A 3 19.50 7.13 -54.34
C ALA A 3 20.67 6.20 -54.73
N GLY A 4 20.46 4.89 -54.61
CA GLY A 4 21.46 3.86 -54.88
C GLY A 4 22.30 3.43 -53.67
N ALA A 5 22.11 4.03 -52.49
CA ALA A 5 22.75 3.55 -51.27
C ALA A 5 22.05 2.28 -50.75
N THR A 6 22.85 1.29 -50.36
CA THR A 6 22.40 0.04 -49.74
C THR A 6 22.92 -0.02 -48.31
N VAL A 7 22.04 -0.36 -47.37
CA VAL A 7 22.38 -0.57 -45.96
C VAL A 7 22.25 -2.05 -45.66
N ALA A 8 23.30 -2.65 -45.11
CA ALA A 8 23.28 -4.03 -44.66
C ALA A 8 23.60 -4.10 -43.16
N THR A 9 22.99 -5.05 -42.47
CA THR A 9 23.27 -5.34 -41.06
C THR A 9 23.68 -6.79 -40.92
N SER A 10 24.72 -7.04 -40.13
CA SER A 10 25.16 -8.39 -39.78
C SER A 10 25.53 -8.45 -38.31
N PHE A 11 25.28 -9.58 -37.67
CA PHE A 11 25.62 -9.81 -36.28
C PHE A 11 26.56 -11.00 -36.18
N ALA A 12 27.79 -10.76 -35.72
CA ALA A 12 28.82 -11.78 -35.55
C ALA A 12 29.63 -11.49 -34.30
N ASP A 13 29.99 -12.53 -33.54
CA ASP A 13 30.83 -12.43 -32.34
C ASP A 13 30.36 -11.38 -31.30
N GLY A 14 29.04 -11.19 -31.19
CA GLY A 14 28.46 -10.20 -30.26
C GLY A 14 28.49 -8.76 -30.76
N VAL A 15 28.92 -8.52 -32.01
CA VAL A 15 29.01 -7.19 -32.62
C VAL A 15 27.99 -7.08 -33.76
N LEU A 16 27.13 -6.05 -33.68
CA LEU A 16 26.28 -5.64 -34.79
C LEU A 16 27.07 -4.71 -35.70
N LEU A 17 27.42 -5.18 -36.90
CA LEU A 17 27.95 -4.34 -37.97
C LEU A 17 26.81 -3.76 -38.80
N VAL A 18 26.89 -2.45 -39.04
CA VAL A 18 26.03 -1.73 -39.98
C VAL A 18 26.94 -1.14 -41.04
N SER A 19 26.76 -1.57 -42.29
CA SER A 19 27.55 -1.11 -43.42
C SER A 19 26.67 -0.38 -44.42
N VAL A 20 27.16 0.76 -44.91
CA VAL A 20 26.51 1.53 -45.97
C VAL A 20 27.43 1.55 -47.18
N ALA A 21 26.89 1.14 -48.33
CA ALA A 21 27.60 1.16 -49.60
C ALA A 21 26.76 1.82 -50.69
N LYS A 22 27.42 2.43 -51.67
CA LYS A 22 26.79 2.91 -52.90
C LYS A 22 27.58 2.35 -54.08
N ASP A 23 26.89 1.65 -54.98
CA ASP A 23 27.50 0.99 -56.13
C ASP A 23 28.67 0.03 -55.79
N GLY A 24 28.64 -0.56 -54.58
CA GLY A 24 29.64 -1.53 -54.10
C GLY A 24 30.78 -0.94 -53.26
N GLU A 25 30.88 0.39 -53.14
CA GLU A 25 31.92 1.08 -52.36
C GLU A 25 31.35 1.69 -51.06
N PRO A 26 32.13 1.75 -49.96
CA PRO A 26 31.72 2.43 -48.73
C PRO A 26 31.35 3.88 -49.00
N ALA A 27 30.16 4.30 -48.55
CA ALA A 27 29.64 5.63 -48.82
C ALA A 27 29.00 6.24 -47.57
N ASP A 28 29.18 7.55 -47.41
CA ASP A 28 28.50 8.32 -46.38
C ASP A 28 27.04 8.55 -46.76
N LEU A 29 26.15 8.43 -45.78
CA LEU A 29 24.74 8.78 -45.92
C LEU A 29 24.54 10.28 -45.66
N LEU A 30 23.67 10.91 -46.45
CA LEU A 30 23.24 12.29 -46.21
C LEU A 30 22.04 12.36 -45.26
N HIS A 31 21.31 11.25 -45.06
CA HIS A 31 20.18 11.17 -44.14
C HIS A 31 20.45 10.20 -42.97
N SER A 32 19.73 10.42 -41.87
CA SER A 32 19.78 9.56 -40.68
C SER A 32 19.14 8.20 -40.95
N ILE A 33 19.80 7.13 -40.48
CA ILE A 33 19.20 5.80 -40.35
C ILE A 33 18.84 5.54 -38.88
N THR A 34 17.67 4.94 -38.64
CA THR A 34 17.22 4.56 -37.30
C THR A 34 17.26 3.04 -37.19
N LEU A 35 18.01 2.53 -36.21
CA LEU A 35 18.04 1.11 -35.87
C LEU A 35 17.02 0.84 -34.76
N HIS A 36 16.06 -0.05 -35.01
CA HIS A 36 15.16 -0.55 -33.98
C HIS A 36 15.67 -1.88 -33.46
N VAL A 37 16.02 -1.92 -32.18
CA VAL A 37 16.39 -3.15 -31.47
C VAL A 37 15.21 -3.58 -30.62
N SER A 38 14.57 -4.69 -30.99
CA SER A 38 13.55 -5.32 -30.16
C SER A 38 14.23 -6.12 -29.06
N VAL A 39 13.96 -5.78 -27.81
CA VAL A 39 14.30 -6.59 -26.64
C VAL A 39 13.03 -7.34 -26.26
N GLU A 40 13.12 -8.64 -25.97
CA GLU A 40 11.98 -9.38 -25.41
C GLU A 40 11.56 -8.73 -24.08
N ASP A 41 10.26 -8.59 -23.86
CA ASP A 41 9.72 -8.08 -22.60
C ASP A 41 10.24 -8.97 -21.46
N LEU A 42 10.91 -8.35 -20.49
CA LEU A 42 11.35 -9.06 -19.29
C LEU A 42 10.10 -9.66 -18.61
N PRO A 43 10.14 -10.95 -18.20
CA PRO A 43 9.06 -11.48 -17.39
C PRO A 43 8.93 -10.60 -16.14
N PRO A 44 7.70 -10.32 -15.68
CA PRO A 44 7.51 -9.58 -14.43
C PRO A 44 8.33 -10.25 -13.34
N PRO A 45 9.05 -9.46 -12.51
CA PRO A 45 9.84 -10.02 -11.43
C PRO A 45 8.93 -10.88 -10.56
N ASP A 46 9.44 -12.04 -10.15
CA ASP A 46 8.74 -12.96 -9.25
C ASP A 46 8.67 -12.31 -7.86
N LEU A 47 7.79 -11.32 -7.73
CA LEU A 47 7.49 -10.68 -6.47
C LEU A 47 6.75 -11.73 -5.63
N PRO A 48 7.18 -11.97 -4.38
CA PRO A 48 6.37 -12.79 -3.49
C PRO A 48 4.95 -12.20 -3.47
N PRO A 49 3.90 -13.05 -3.36
CA PRO A 49 2.55 -12.56 -3.20
C PRO A 49 2.55 -11.51 -2.08
N PRO A 50 1.71 -10.45 -2.18
CA PRO A 50 1.67 -9.40 -1.16
C PRO A 50 1.72 -10.04 0.22
N GLN A 51 2.83 -9.84 0.93
CA GLN A 51 3.02 -10.48 2.22
C GLN A 51 1.97 -9.86 3.13
N GLU A 52 1.04 -10.68 3.63
CA GLU A 52 0.23 -10.30 4.77
C GLU A 52 1.19 -9.80 5.87
N PRO A 53 0.86 -8.69 6.55
CA PRO A 53 1.76 -8.09 7.52
C PRO A 53 2.23 -9.16 8.51
N GLU A 54 3.55 -9.20 8.75
CA GLU A 54 4.14 -10.17 9.68
C GLU A 54 3.40 -10.14 11.03
N PRO A 55 3.17 -11.28 11.69
CA PRO A 55 2.30 -11.35 12.87
C PRO A 55 2.68 -10.39 14.01
N ALA A 56 3.97 -10.07 14.13
CA ALA A 56 4.48 -9.11 15.11
C ALA A 56 4.02 -7.66 14.83
N ASP A 57 3.97 -7.26 13.55
CA ASP A 57 3.49 -5.94 13.15
C ASP A 57 1.97 -5.85 13.28
N ALA A 58 1.23 -6.90 12.91
CA ALA A 58 -0.22 -6.96 13.06
C ALA A 58 -0.66 -6.83 14.53
N LEU A 59 0.00 -7.54 15.44
CA LEU A 59 -0.27 -7.45 16.88
C LEU A 59 -0.01 -6.04 17.43
N ALA A 60 1.09 -5.42 17.04
CA ALA A 60 1.45 -4.08 17.48
C ALA A 60 0.43 -3.03 16.99
N LEU A 61 0.02 -3.11 15.72
CA LEU A 61 -0.99 -2.24 15.14
C LEU A 61 -2.35 -2.41 15.83
N ALA A 62 -2.77 -3.65 16.07
CA ALA A 62 -4.02 -3.93 16.77
C ALA A 62 -4.03 -3.34 18.18
N HIS A 63 -2.95 -3.50 18.95
CA HIS A 63 -2.84 -2.91 20.28
C HIS A 63 -2.82 -1.38 20.25
N ALA A 64 -2.16 -0.77 19.27
CA ALA A 64 -2.14 0.68 19.10
C ALA A 64 -3.55 1.23 18.82
N GLU A 65 -4.31 0.57 17.94
CA GLU A 65 -5.70 0.94 17.63
C GLU A 65 -6.63 0.76 18.85
N ILE A 66 -6.48 -0.34 19.61
CA ILE A 66 -7.20 -0.54 20.88
C ILE A 66 -6.90 0.61 21.85
N ALA A 67 -5.62 0.97 22.02
CA ALA A 67 -5.21 2.04 22.91
C ALA A 67 -5.78 3.40 22.48
N GLN A 68 -5.75 3.71 21.18
CA GLN A 68 -6.34 4.92 20.62
C GLN A 68 -7.85 5.01 20.89
N ARG A 69 -8.60 3.95 20.59
CA ARG A 69 -10.05 3.90 20.80
C ARG A 69 -10.43 3.99 22.28
N ARG A 70 -9.62 3.39 23.16
CA ARG A 70 -9.80 3.52 24.60
C ARG A 70 -9.55 4.94 25.09
N ALA A 71 -8.54 5.63 24.58
CA ALA A 71 -8.28 7.03 24.93
C ALA A 71 -9.46 7.94 24.55
N VAL A 72 -10.09 7.70 23.39
CA VAL A 72 -11.32 8.41 22.99
C VAL A 72 -12.47 8.13 23.96
N ALA A 73 -12.68 6.85 24.32
CA ALA A 73 -13.72 6.48 25.28
C ALA A 73 -13.49 7.12 26.66
N ASP A 74 -12.25 7.11 27.15
CA ASP A 74 -11.89 7.72 28.43
C ASP A 74 -12.13 9.24 28.39
N ALA A 75 -11.77 9.93 27.29
CA ALA A 75 -12.03 11.35 27.10
C ALA A 75 -13.54 11.69 27.07
N ALA A 76 -14.38 10.81 26.49
CA ALA A 76 -15.84 10.97 26.49
C ALA A 76 -16.47 10.70 27.87
N ILE A 77 -15.93 9.75 28.63
CA ILE A 77 -16.46 9.38 29.95
C ILE A 77 -16.19 10.47 31.00
N ILE A 78 -15.05 11.14 30.96
CA ILE A 78 -14.65 12.15 31.98
C ILE A 78 -15.74 13.21 32.22
N PRO A 79 -16.20 13.99 31.21
CA PRO A 79 -17.20 15.03 31.45
C PRO A 79 -18.57 14.47 31.89
N LEU A 80 -18.95 13.28 31.41
CA LEU A 80 -20.19 12.62 31.83
C LEU A 80 -20.12 12.17 33.30
N GLN A 81 -18.97 11.66 33.71
CA GLN A 81 -18.72 11.28 35.10
C GLN A 81 -18.71 12.52 36.00
N ASP A 82 -18.09 13.63 35.58
CA ASP A 82 -18.12 14.90 36.32
C ASP A 82 -19.57 15.38 36.54
N ALA A 83 -20.43 15.31 35.52
CA ALA A 83 -21.85 15.68 35.65
C ALA A 83 -22.59 14.78 36.65
N VAL A 84 -22.29 13.47 36.66
CA VAL A 84 -22.86 12.51 37.63
C VAL A 84 -22.36 12.82 39.04
N ASP A 85 -21.07 13.07 39.20
CA ASP A 85 -20.44 13.33 40.49
C ASP A 85 -20.92 14.67 41.09
N LEU A 86 -21.21 15.66 40.24
CA LEU A 86 -21.83 16.93 40.62
C LEU A 86 -23.35 16.85 40.83
N GLY A 87 -23.98 15.71 40.52
CA GLY A 87 -25.42 15.50 40.64
C GLY A 87 -26.25 16.33 39.65
N ILE A 88 -25.64 16.75 38.54
CA ILE A 88 -26.28 17.55 37.49
C ILE A 88 -26.51 16.77 36.19
N ALA A 89 -26.09 15.51 36.13
CA ALA A 89 -26.28 14.66 34.97
C ALA A 89 -27.76 14.41 34.67
N THR A 90 -28.11 14.52 33.40
CA THR A 90 -29.39 14.09 32.84
C THR A 90 -29.44 12.57 32.67
N ASP A 91 -30.64 11.99 32.59
CA ASP A 91 -30.81 10.56 32.32
C ASP A 91 -30.14 10.13 31.00
N ALA A 92 -30.14 11.03 29.99
CA ALA A 92 -29.46 10.81 28.72
C ALA A 92 -27.93 10.70 28.88
N GLU A 93 -27.32 11.59 29.68
CA GLU A 93 -25.87 11.54 29.96
C GLU A 93 -25.49 10.29 30.76
N VAL A 94 -26.33 9.84 31.71
CA VAL A 94 -26.13 8.58 32.45
C VAL A 94 -26.20 7.38 31.51
N GLY A 95 -27.16 7.37 30.58
CA GLY A 95 -27.28 6.36 29.53
C GLY A 95 -26.03 6.33 28.65
N LEU A 96 -25.64 7.48 28.12
CA LEU A 96 -24.47 7.64 27.25
C LEU A 96 -23.17 7.22 27.96
N MET A 97 -23.01 7.58 29.25
CA MET A 97 -21.86 7.15 30.05
C MET A 97 -21.80 5.62 30.18
N THR A 98 -22.96 4.97 30.30
CA THR A 98 -23.06 3.50 30.39
C THR A 98 -22.65 2.86 29.06
N GLU A 99 -23.10 3.41 27.93
CA GLU A 99 -22.71 2.94 26.59
C GLU A 99 -21.20 3.08 26.36
N TRP A 100 -20.59 4.21 26.72
CA TRP A 100 -19.14 4.38 26.64
C TRP A 100 -18.37 3.40 27.53
N LYS A 101 -18.88 3.11 28.74
CA LYS A 101 -18.28 2.10 29.64
C LYS A 101 -18.37 0.69 29.04
N LEU A 102 -19.51 0.34 28.42
CA LEU A 102 -19.67 -0.94 27.70
C LEU A 102 -18.74 -1.05 26.50
N TYR A 103 -18.63 0.02 25.70
CA TYR A 103 -17.71 0.10 24.57
C TYR A 103 -16.26 -0.12 25.01
N ARG A 104 -15.80 0.54 26.08
CA ARG A 104 -14.46 0.34 26.65
C ARG A 104 -14.22 -1.09 27.12
N VAL A 105 -15.23 -1.74 27.71
CA VAL A 105 -15.15 -3.15 28.10
C VAL A 105 -15.05 -4.06 26.87
N ALA A 106 -15.79 -3.78 25.80
CA ALA A 106 -15.70 -4.52 24.54
C ALA A 106 -14.30 -4.40 23.93
N LEU A 107 -13.71 -3.19 23.90
CA LEU A 107 -12.33 -2.97 23.43
C LEU A 107 -11.30 -3.80 24.22
N ASN A 108 -11.45 -3.91 25.54
CA ASN A 108 -10.54 -4.70 26.38
C ASN A 108 -10.64 -6.21 26.12
N ARG A 109 -11.73 -6.69 25.53
CA ARG A 109 -11.97 -8.11 25.20
C ARG A 109 -11.61 -8.46 23.76
N LEU A 110 -11.23 -7.48 22.93
CA LEU A 110 -10.81 -7.72 21.54
C LEU A 110 -9.67 -8.76 21.43
N PRO A 111 -8.65 -8.79 22.32
CA PRO A 111 -7.60 -9.81 22.25
C PRO A 111 -8.09 -11.25 22.49
N ASP A 112 -9.26 -11.42 23.10
CA ASP A 112 -9.86 -12.74 23.35
C ASP A 112 -10.68 -13.25 22.15
N GLN A 113 -10.84 -12.44 21.09
CA GLN A 113 -11.60 -12.82 19.90
C GLN A 113 -10.84 -13.86 19.06
N PRO A 114 -11.56 -14.82 18.45
CA PRO A 114 -10.97 -15.69 17.45
C PRO A 114 -10.50 -14.87 16.25
N GLY A 115 -9.29 -15.12 15.76
CA GLY A 115 -8.72 -14.42 14.61
C GLY A 115 -7.86 -13.21 14.98
N PHE A 116 -7.86 -12.75 16.24
CA PHE A 116 -6.96 -11.69 16.69
C PHE A 116 -5.48 -12.11 16.52
N PRO A 117 -4.59 -11.22 16.06
CA PRO A 117 -4.81 -9.81 15.68
C PRO A 117 -5.18 -9.58 14.19
N ASN A 118 -5.34 -10.64 13.40
CA ASN A 118 -5.49 -10.54 11.95
C ASN A 118 -6.92 -10.19 11.50
N GLU A 119 -7.92 -10.72 12.22
CA GLU A 119 -9.34 -10.45 12.01
C GLU A 119 -9.93 -9.95 13.33
N ILE A 120 -10.38 -8.69 13.36
CA ILE A 120 -10.89 -8.04 14.58
C ILE A 120 -12.27 -7.46 14.28
N ASP A 121 -13.28 -7.88 15.04
CA ASP A 121 -14.61 -7.29 15.00
C ASP A 121 -14.67 -6.11 15.98
N TRP A 122 -14.46 -4.91 15.43
CA TRP A 122 -14.39 -3.68 16.22
C TRP A 122 -15.79 -3.25 16.68
N PRO A 123 -15.99 -3.00 17.99
CA PRO A 123 -17.26 -2.44 18.45
C PRO A 123 -17.50 -1.05 17.85
N ALA A 124 -18.77 -0.68 17.67
CA ALA A 124 -19.14 0.66 17.26
C ALA A 124 -19.10 1.63 18.45
N PRO A 125 -18.54 2.85 18.29
CA PRO A 125 -18.59 3.86 19.33
C PRO A 125 -20.03 4.36 19.54
N PRO A 126 -20.41 4.77 20.77
CA PRO A 126 -21.66 5.47 21.04
C PRO A 126 -21.80 6.79 20.27
N ALA A 127 -23.04 7.23 20.06
CA ALA A 127 -23.39 8.42 19.27
C ALA A 127 -23.42 9.73 20.09
#